data_AF-A0A836HJR8-F1
#
_entry.id   AF-A0A836HJR8-F1
#
_cell.length_a   1.000
_cell.length_b   1.000
_cell.length_c   1.000
_cell.angle_alpha   90.00
_cell.angle_beta   90.00
_cell.angle_gamma   90.00
#
_symmetry.space_group_name_H-M   'P 1'
#
loop_
_entity.id
_entity.type
_entity.pdbx_description
1 polymer ?
#
loop_
_entity_poly.entity_id
_entity_poly.type
_entity_poly.pdbx_seq_one_letter_code
_entity_poly.pdbx_strand_id
1 'polypeptide(L)'
;MLSITHRALMRRSRVMLESFKSHSTAAGPAPDTSASGKVKAELKKMIKIQLVLVPICVVFMVWMYPTPTEEDERRMRVEYERNAGWKT
;
A
#
# COMPACT_ATOMS: atom_id res chain seq x y z
N MET A 1 -30.10 -37.38 -7.07
CA MET A 1 -29.52 -36.66 -5.91
C MET A 1 -28.74 -35.39 -6.29
N LEU A 2 -28.29 -35.21 -7.54
CA LEU A 2 -27.57 -33.99 -8.02
C LEU A 2 -28.43 -32.70 -8.10
N SER A 3 -29.76 -32.81 -8.21
CA SER A 3 -30.65 -31.66 -8.33
C SER A 3 -30.88 -30.93 -6.99
N ILE A 4 -30.74 -31.64 -5.87
CA ILE A 4 -30.96 -31.11 -4.52
C ILE A 4 -29.76 -30.24 -4.11
N THR A 5 -28.54 -30.70 -4.42
CA THR A 5 -27.30 -29.94 -4.21
C THR A 5 -27.26 -28.66 -5.04
N HIS A 6 -27.75 -28.67 -6.28
CA HIS A 6 -27.81 -27.46 -7.11
C HIS A 6 -28.79 -26.41 -6.56
N ARG A 7 -29.96 -26.81 -6.05
CA ARG A 7 -30.90 -25.87 -5.39
C ARG A 7 -30.36 -25.34 -4.07
N ALA A 8 -29.67 -26.15 -3.29
CA ALA A 8 -29.04 -25.72 -2.04
C ALA A 8 -27.90 -24.72 -2.31
N LEU A 9 -27.09 -24.96 -3.33
CA LEU A 9 -26.03 -24.04 -3.77
C LEU A 9 -26.60 -22.69 -4.26
N MET A 10 -27.67 -22.73 -5.07
CA MET A 10 -28.36 -21.52 -5.55
C MET A 10 -29.04 -20.71 -4.44
N ARG A 11 -29.57 -21.38 -3.39
CA ARG A 11 -30.10 -20.66 -2.23
C ARG A 11 -28.98 -20.04 -1.41
N ARG A 12 -27.87 -20.75 -1.21
CA ARG A 12 -26.71 -20.23 -0.48
C ARG A 12 -26.05 -19.05 -1.20
N SER A 13 -25.99 -19.08 -2.53
CA SER A 13 -25.46 -17.96 -3.32
C SER A 13 -26.36 -16.72 -3.26
N ARG A 14 -27.70 -16.87 -3.26
CA ARG A 14 -28.63 -15.75 -3.07
C ARG A 14 -28.50 -15.09 -1.71
N VAL A 15 -28.42 -15.88 -0.64
CA VAL A 15 -28.25 -15.36 0.73
C VAL A 15 -26.90 -14.65 0.89
N MET A 16 -25.84 -15.18 0.26
CA MET A 16 -24.52 -14.53 0.26
C MET A 16 -24.54 -13.21 -0.52
N LEU A 17 -25.21 -13.17 -1.68
CA LEU A 17 -25.37 -11.95 -2.48
C LEU A 17 -26.24 -10.90 -1.77
N GLU A 18 -27.29 -11.31 -1.05
CA GLU A 18 -28.10 -10.42 -0.20
C GLU A 18 -27.30 -9.89 0.98
N SER A 19 -26.42 -10.70 1.59
CA SER A 19 -25.50 -10.23 2.63
C SER A 19 -24.54 -9.17 2.08
N PHE A 20 -23.99 -9.35 0.87
CA PHE A 20 -23.17 -8.33 0.20
C PHE A 20 -23.96 -7.04 -0.11
N LYS A 21 -25.24 -7.17 -0.48
CA LYS A 21 -26.12 -6.02 -0.73
C LYS A 21 -26.45 -5.24 0.55
N SER A 22 -26.53 -5.90 1.71
CA SER A 22 -26.77 -5.25 3.01
C SER A 22 -25.58 -4.46 3.54
N HIS A 23 -24.37 -4.65 3.01
CA HIS A 23 -23.23 -3.76 3.28
C HIS A 23 -23.20 -2.53 2.37
N SER A 24 -24.12 -2.42 1.39
CA SER A 24 -24.28 -1.25 0.52
C SER A 24 -25.27 -0.21 1.07
N THR A 25 -25.78 -0.40 2.30
CA THR A 25 -26.62 0.56 3.03
C THR A 25 -25.85 1.32 4.10
N ALA A 26 -24.67 1.81 3.75
CA ALA A 26 -24.13 3.03 4.33
C ALA A 26 -24.09 4.06 3.20
N ALA A 27 -25.28 4.57 2.87
CA ALA A 27 -25.43 5.76 2.05
C ALA A 27 -24.67 6.88 2.76
N GLY A 28 -23.43 7.12 2.29
CA GLY A 28 -22.69 8.32 2.63
C GLY A 28 -23.53 9.56 2.32
N PRO A 29 -23.24 10.70 2.97
CA PRO A 29 -23.89 11.96 2.63
C PRO A 29 -23.72 12.16 1.13
N ALA A 30 -24.84 12.43 0.43
CA ALA A 30 -24.96 12.46 -1.02
C ALA A 30 -23.67 12.98 -1.69
N PRO A 31 -22.94 12.16 -2.46
CA PRO A 31 -21.74 12.64 -3.11
C PRO A 31 -22.16 13.61 -4.21
N ASP A 32 -21.63 14.82 -4.16
CA ASP A 32 -21.66 15.75 -5.28
C ASP A 32 -21.39 14.98 -6.57
N THR A 33 -22.37 14.94 -7.47
CA THR A 33 -22.34 14.18 -8.74
C THR A 33 -21.34 14.74 -9.76
N SER A 34 -20.54 15.72 -9.34
CA SER A 34 -19.43 16.30 -10.08
C SER A 34 -18.24 15.35 -10.10
N ALA A 35 -17.77 14.99 -11.30
CA ALA A 35 -16.53 14.25 -11.50
C ALA A 35 -15.34 14.88 -10.75
N SER A 36 -15.35 16.20 -10.54
CA SER A 36 -14.33 16.93 -9.76
C SER A 36 -14.32 16.54 -8.28
N GLY A 37 -15.49 16.34 -7.67
CA GLY A 37 -15.61 15.94 -6.26
C GLY A 37 -15.06 14.55 -6.00
N LYS A 38 -15.33 13.60 -6.91
CA LYS A 38 -14.81 12.23 -6.85
C LYS A 38 -13.28 12.19 -6.96
N VAL A 39 -12.70 12.96 -7.88
CA VAL A 39 -11.23 13.04 -8.05
C VAL A 39 -10.57 13.63 -6.80
N LYS A 40 -11.13 14.70 -6.22
CA LYS A 40 -10.60 15.30 -4.98
C LYS A 40 -10.64 14.30 -3.81
N ALA A 41 -11.72 13.52 -3.70
CA ALA A 41 -11.85 12.51 -2.65
C ALA A 41 -10.82 11.37 -2.79
N GLU A 42 -10.62 10.87 -4.01
CA GLU A 42 -9.60 9.83 -4.29
C GLU A 42 -8.17 10.36 -4.08
N LEU A 43 -7.87 11.59 -4.52
CA LEU A 43 -6.57 12.23 -4.27
C LEU A 43 -6.28 12.36 -2.77
N LYS A 44 -7.28 12.76 -1.98
CA LYS A 44 -7.16 12.84 -0.52
C LYS A 44 -6.86 11.48 0.11
N LYS A 45 -7.42 10.38 -0.42
CA LYS A 45 -7.09 9.02 0.04
C LYS A 45 -5.65 8.64 -0.33
N MET A 46 -5.23 8.89 -1.57
CA MET A 46 -3.85 8.62 -2.00
C MET A 46 -2.82 9.34 -1.14
N ILE A 47 -3.04 10.63 -0.84
CA ILE A 47 -2.15 11.41 0.03
C ILE A 47 -2.09 10.80 1.43
N LYS A 48 -3.23 10.41 2.02
CA LYS A 48 -3.25 9.74 3.33
C LYS A 48 -2.46 8.43 3.33
N ILE A 49 -2.57 7.64 2.27
CA ILE A 49 -1.80 6.40 2.13
C ILE A 49 -0.30 6.71 2.06
N GLN A 50 0.10 7.68 1.23
CA GLN A 50 1.52 8.03 1.11
C GLN A 50 2.10 8.61 2.40
N LEU A 51 1.32 9.37 3.18
CA LEU A 51 1.76 9.89 4.48
C LEU A 51 2.12 8.78 5.48
N VAL A 52 1.54 7.58 5.33
CA VAL A 52 1.88 6.42 6.17
C VAL A 52 2.95 5.54 5.51
N LEU A 53 2.85 5.33 4.19
CA LEU A 53 3.74 4.45 3.46
C LEU A 53 5.18 5.00 3.40
N VAL A 54 5.35 6.31 3.20
CA VAL A 54 6.68 6.93 3.07
C VAL A 54 7.51 6.77 4.36
N PRO A 55 7.00 7.11 5.57
CA PRO A 55 7.74 6.86 6.80
C PRO A 55 8.13 5.39 7.00
N ILE A 56 7.21 4.46 6.69
CA ILE A 56 7.49 3.02 6.79
C ILE A 56 8.65 2.63 5.89
N CYS A 57 8.62 3.05 4.62
CA CYS A 57 9.71 2.79 3.67
C CYS A 57 11.05 3.38 4.15
N VAL A 58 11.04 4.59 4.71
CA VAL A 58 12.26 5.23 5.25
C VAL A 58 12.83 4.40 6.41
N VAL A 59 12.00 3.96 7.35
CA VAL A 59 12.44 3.11 8.46
C VAL A 59 13.04 1.80 7.95
N PHE A 60 12.39 1.15 6.98
CA PHE A 60 12.93 -0.06 6.35
C PHE A 60 14.26 0.18 5.63
N MET A 61 14.41 1.32 4.95
CA MET A 61 15.66 1.67 4.27
C MET A 61 16.79 1.89 5.26
N VAL A 62 16.56 2.65 6.34
CA VAL A 62 17.57 2.85 7.38
C VAL A 62 17.92 1.54 8.09
N TRP A 63 16.95 0.64 8.25
CA TRP A 63 17.20 -0.67 8.86
C TRP A 63 17.97 -1.62 7.96
N MET A 64 17.64 -1.69 6.65
CA MET A 64 18.36 -2.52 5.69
C MET A 64 19.73 -1.96 5.31
N TYR A 65 19.86 -0.63 5.28
CA TYR A 65 21.06 0.10 4.90
C TYR A 65 21.39 1.10 6.02
N PRO A 66 21.91 0.61 7.16
CA PRO A 66 22.29 1.49 8.26
C PRO A 66 23.36 2.47 7.79
N THR A 67 23.30 3.69 8.33
CA THR A 67 24.32 4.71 8.04
C THR A 67 25.69 4.16 8.48
N PRO A 68 26.69 4.16 7.58
CA PRO A 68 28.04 3.68 7.90
C PRO A 68 28.62 4.48 9.06
N THR A 69 29.38 3.81 9.91
CA THR A 69 30.10 4.50 11.01
C THR A 69 31.26 5.33 10.45
N GLU A 70 31.81 6.27 11.23
CA GLU A 70 32.96 7.07 10.78
C GLU A 70 34.17 6.20 10.38
N GLU A 71 34.34 5.04 11.02
CA GLU A 71 35.38 4.06 10.66
C GLU A 71 35.10 3.40 9.31
N ASP A 72 33.86 3.03 9.04
CA ASP A 72 33.43 2.48 7.75
C ASP A 72 33.59 3.52 6.63
N GLU A 73 33.21 4.78 6.89
CA GLU A 73 33.40 5.88 5.95
C GLU A 73 34.87 6.12 5.62
N ARG A 74 35.75 6.05 6.62
CA ARG A 74 37.20 6.16 6.43
C ARG A 74 37.73 5.01 5.58
N ARG A 75 37.28 3.77 5.85
CA ARG A 75 37.66 2.60 5.05
C ARG A 75 37.19 2.69 3.61
N MET A 76 35.94 3.08 3.40
CA MET A 76 35.35 3.27 2.07
C MET A 76 36.06 4.38 1.29
N ARG A 77 36.45 5.47 1.96
CA ARG A 77 37.25 6.54 1.35
C ARG A 77 38.61 6.04 0.90
N VAL A 78 39.32 5.29 1.74
CA VAL A 78 40.63 4.71 1.37
C VAL A 78 40.49 3.73 0.20
N GLU A 79 39.46 2.88 0.21
CA GLU A 79 39.18 1.99 -0.93
C GLU A 79 38.83 2.77 -2.20
N TYR A 80 38.07 3.86 -2.08
CA TYR A 80 37.73 4.73 -3.20
C TYR A 80 38.97 5.41 -3.79
N GLU A 81 39.83 6.00 -2.95
CA GLU A 81 41.07 6.67 -3.36
C GLU A 81 42.04 5.68 -4.05
N ARG A 82 42.17 4.47 -3.48
CA ARG A 82 42.95 3.38 -4.08
C ARG A 82 42.40 2.96 -5.45
N ASN A 83 41.09 2.82 -5.57
CA ASN A 83 40.44 2.41 -6.82
C ASN A 83 40.44 3.53 -7.89
N ALA A 84 40.46 4.78 -7.47
CA ALA A 84 40.59 5.95 -8.35
C ALA A 84 42.04 6.16 -8.85
N GLY A 85 43.00 5.34 -8.40
CA GLY A 85 44.41 5.48 -8.75
C GLY A 85 45.07 6.70 -8.10
N TRP A 86 44.40 7.33 -7.12
CA TRP A 86 45.04 8.31 -6.26
C TRP A 86 45.99 7.54 -5.36
N LYS A 87 47.30 7.73 -5.60
CA LYS A 87 48.34 7.15 -4.74
C LYS A 87 48.15 7.74 -3.33
N THR A 88 47.70 6.91 -2.40
CA THR A 88 47.95 7.12 -0.97
C THR A 88 49.44 7.16 -0.71
#